data_AF-A0A1S9PMG2-F1
#
_entry.id   AF-A0A1S9PMG2-F1
#
_cell.length_a   1.000
_cell.length_b   1.000
_cell.length_c   1.000
_cell.angle_alpha   90.00
_cell.angle_beta   90.00
_cell.angle_gamma   90.00
#
_symmetry.space_group_name_H-M   'P 1'
#
loop_
_entity.id
_entity.type
_entity.pdbx_description
1 polymer ?
#
loop_
_entity_poly.entity_id
_entity_poly.type
_entity_poly.pdbx_seq_one_letter_code
_entity_poly.pdbx_strand_id
1 'polypeptide(L)'
;MLILPLYWSGTCQAQSHRQPPDSLYLNVLFGDWFKNDTVDVSINDSLIFKGAQLTSSIIGLAQPEILISKKKGRYFVHTSESKTIKNIKIKSEIVYVELNFNNRKQEFIINTSRGRYIVFDNVDNGKLDYRQSKNMIIFE
;
A
#
# COMPACT_ATOMS: atom_id res chain seq x y z
N MET A 1 26.21 -37.04 37.31
CA MET A 1 24.85 -36.80 36.77
C MET A 1 24.93 -35.56 35.89
N LEU A 2 24.88 -35.76 34.57
CA LEU A 2 24.89 -34.70 33.56
C LEU A 2 23.56 -33.95 33.57
N ILE A 3 23.58 -32.62 33.50
CA ILE A 3 22.47 -31.83 32.97
C ILE A 3 23.07 -30.71 32.11
N LEU A 4 22.94 -30.84 30.79
CA LEU A 4 23.25 -29.80 29.80
C LEU A 4 22.17 -28.70 29.86
N PRO A 5 22.53 -27.40 29.82
CA PRO A 5 21.56 -26.35 29.57
C PRO A 5 21.23 -26.33 28.06
N LEU A 6 19.99 -26.69 27.74
CA LEU A 6 19.39 -26.50 26.41
C LEU A 6 19.20 -25.00 26.18
N TYR A 7 20.08 -24.42 25.38
CA TYR A 7 19.88 -23.11 24.75
C TYR A 7 18.73 -23.22 23.76
N TRP A 8 17.55 -22.73 24.15
CA TRP A 8 16.48 -22.41 23.22
C TRP A 8 16.77 -21.05 22.60
N SER A 9 17.52 -21.05 21.50
CA SER A 9 17.57 -19.93 20.57
C SER A 9 16.20 -19.84 19.90
N GLY A 10 15.31 -19.04 20.47
CA GLY A 10 14.12 -18.57 19.78
C GLY A 10 14.57 -17.90 18.49
N THR A 11 14.30 -18.53 17.36
CA THR A 11 14.51 -17.92 16.05
C THR A 11 13.53 -16.77 15.96
N CYS A 12 14.02 -15.56 16.21
CA CYS A 12 13.33 -14.35 15.82
C CYS A 12 13.18 -14.42 14.31
N GLN A 13 11.99 -14.83 13.84
CA GLN A 13 11.60 -14.67 12.45
C GLN A 13 11.47 -13.16 12.24
N ALA A 14 12.59 -12.53 11.91
CA ALA A 14 12.61 -11.16 11.44
C ALA A 14 11.72 -11.13 10.20
N GLN A 15 10.51 -10.61 10.36
CA GLN A 15 9.64 -10.29 9.24
C GLN A 15 10.44 -9.36 8.35
N SER A 16 10.76 -9.83 7.15
CA SER A 16 11.45 -9.03 6.13
C SER A 16 10.57 -7.83 5.81
N HIS A 17 10.85 -6.70 6.46
CA HIS A 17 10.34 -5.41 6.07
C HIS A 17 10.96 -5.15 4.70
N ARG A 18 10.23 -5.45 3.62
CA ARG A 18 10.73 -5.31 2.25
C ARG A 18 11.13 -3.86 2.07
N GLN A 19 12.43 -3.61 1.94
CA GLN A 19 12.88 -2.29 1.54
C GLN A 19 12.21 -1.95 0.20
N PRO A 20 11.60 -0.77 0.08
CA PRO A 20 11.00 -0.37 -1.17
C PRO A 20 12.10 -0.34 -2.25
N PRO A 21 11.79 -0.78 -3.48
CA PRO A 21 12.79 -0.82 -4.54
C PRO A 21 13.35 0.58 -4.80
N ASP A 22 14.63 0.69 -5.18
CA ASP A 22 15.28 1.98 -5.53
C ASP A 22 14.53 2.77 -6.62
N SER A 23 13.69 2.07 -7.38
CA SER A 23 12.83 2.62 -8.42
C SER A 23 11.43 3.02 -7.94
N LEU A 24 11.16 3.08 -6.63
CA LEU A 24 9.86 3.45 -6.09
C LEU A 24 9.48 4.86 -6.54
N TYR A 25 8.34 4.94 -7.23
CA TYR A 25 7.71 6.19 -7.63
C TYR A 25 6.58 6.59 -6.69
N LEU A 26 5.70 5.63 -6.33
CA LEU A 26 4.60 5.84 -5.40
C LEU A 26 4.31 4.52 -4.66
N ASN A 27 4.05 4.58 -3.36
CA ASN A 27 3.51 3.50 -2.57
C ASN A 27 2.15 3.95 -2.01
N VAL A 28 1.10 3.20 -2.30
CA VAL A 28 -0.25 3.43 -1.80
C VAL A 28 -0.63 2.28 -0.89
N LEU A 29 -0.92 2.65 0.35
CA LEU A 29 -1.27 1.77 1.45
C LEU A 29 -2.66 2.16 1.99
N PHE A 30 -3.25 1.23 2.73
CA PHE A 30 -4.45 1.45 3.52
C PHE A 30 -4.09 1.29 4.99
N GLY A 31 -4.53 2.21 5.83
CA GLY A 31 -4.29 2.20 7.27
C GLY A 31 -5.05 1.10 8.00
N ASP A 32 -5.25 1.29 9.30
CA ASP A 32 -5.94 0.33 10.16
C ASP A 32 -7.48 0.52 10.13
N TRP A 33 -8.20 -0.39 10.79
CA TRP A 33 -9.65 -0.37 11.02
C TRP A 33 -10.55 -0.72 9.82
N PHE A 34 -9.98 -1.26 8.75
CA PHE A 34 -10.73 -1.93 7.70
C PHE A 34 -11.12 -3.36 8.14
N LYS A 35 -12.40 -3.69 8.02
CA LYS A 35 -13.02 -4.94 8.51
C LYS A 35 -13.63 -5.72 7.36
N ASN A 36 -12.77 -6.16 6.42
CA ASN A 36 -13.19 -6.82 5.19
C ASN A 36 -14.09 -5.91 4.34
N ASP A 37 -13.67 -4.65 4.22
CA ASP A 37 -14.32 -3.65 3.39
C ASP A 37 -13.94 -3.87 1.93
N THR A 38 -14.85 -3.54 1.01
CA THR A 38 -14.58 -3.73 -0.42
C THR A 38 -14.13 -2.42 -1.06
N VAL A 39 -13.07 -2.49 -1.87
CA VAL A 39 -12.54 -1.33 -2.60
C VAL A 39 -12.21 -1.67 -4.07
N ASP A 40 -12.57 -0.77 -4.96
CA ASP A 40 -11.99 -0.69 -6.31
C ASP A 40 -10.97 0.44 -6.35
N VAL A 41 -9.85 0.23 -7.02
CA VAL A 41 -8.80 1.26 -7.14
C VAL A 41 -8.42 1.49 -8.59
N SER A 42 -8.54 2.74 -9.01
CA SER A 42 -8.06 3.22 -10.31
C SER A 42 -6.99 4.30 -10.12
N ILE A 43 -5.93 4.24 -10.91
CA ILE A 43 -4.84 5.23 -10.90
C ILE A 43 -4.64 5.75 -12.31
N ASN A 44 -4.78 7.07 -12.53
CA ASN A 44 -4.75 7.70 -13.85
C ASN A 44 -5.58 6.91 -14.89
N ASP A 45 -6.86 6.74 -14.61
CA ASP A 45 -7.84 6.01 -15.43
C ASP A 45 -7.54 4.52 -15.65
N SER A 46 -6.49 3.98 -15.02
CA SER A 46 -6.10 2.57 -15.12
C SER A 46 -6.63 1.81 -13.92
N LEU A 47 -7.54 0.85 -14.15
CA LEU A 47 -8.04 -0.03 -13.11
C LEU A 47 -6.92 -0.96 -12.61
N ILE A 48 -6.56 -0.78 -11.34
CA ILE A 48 -5.50 -1.56 -10.69
C ILE A 48 -6.08 -2.90 -10.22
N PHE A 49 -7.11 -2.85 -9.39
CA PHE A 49 -7.94 -4.00 -8.99
C PHE A 49 -9.39 -3.58 -8.73
N LYS A 50 -10.28 -4.58 -8.76
CA LYS A 50 -11.72 -4.43 -8.58
C LYS A 50 -12.19 -5.44 -7.53
N GLY A 51 -12.95 -4.97 -6.55
CA GLY A 51 -13.53 -5.79 -5.49
C GLY A 51 -12.50 -6.36 -4.50
N ALA A 52 -11.37 -5.68 -4.30
CA ALA A 52 -10.37 -6.14 -3.34
C ALA A 52 -10.90 -5.97 -1.91
N GLN A 53 -10.49 -6.89 -1.03
CA GLN A 53 -10.91 -6.87 0.37
C GLN A 53 -9.84 -6.22 1.24
N LEU A 54 -10.18 -5.10 1.86
CA LEU A 54 -9.35 -4.43 2.85
C LEU A 54 -9.48 -5.12 4.19
N THR A 55 -8.43 -5.83 4.58
CA THR A 55 -8.32 -6.48 5.89
C THR A 55 -7.09 -5.95 6.61
N SER A 56 -7.32 -5.29 7.74
CA SER A 56 -6.24 -4.76 8.57
C SER A 56 -5.44 -5.89 9.21
N SER A 57 -4.12 -5.74 9.18
CA SER A 57 -3.18 -6.62 9.85
C SER A 57 -2.76 -6.07 11.21
N ILE A 58 -2.11 -6.90 12.02
CA ILE A 58 -1.64 -6.54 13.38
C ILE A 58 -0.69 -5.33 13.37
N ILE A 59 -0.06 -5.03 12.23
CA ILE A 59 0.89 -3.92 12.06
C ILE A 59 0.22 -2.60 11.64
N GLY A 60 -1.10 -2.45 11.80
CA GLY A 60 -1.81 -1.20 11.54
C GLY A 60 -1.96 -0.84 10.04
N LEU A 61 -1.83 -1.82 9.16
CA LEU A 61 -1.97 -1.68 7.71
C LEU A 61 -2.91 -2.74 7.14
N ALA A 62 -3.76 -2.33 6.21
CA ALA A 62 -4.60 -3.23 5.43
C ALA A 62 -3.98 -3.58 4.07
N GLN A 63 -4.21 -4.82 3.65
CA GLN A 63 -3.93 -5.27 2.28
C GLN A 63 -5.16 -5.06 1.38
N PRO A 64 -5.00 -4.84 0.06
CA PRO A 64 -3.74 -4.88 -0.70
C PRO A 64 -2.88 -3.61 -0.67
N GLU A 65 -1.56 -3.78 -0.77
CA GLU A 65 -0.58 -2.72 -1.05
C GLU A 65 -0.44 -2.51 -2.56
N ILE A 66 -0.29 -1.25 -2.99
CA ILE A 66 0.00 -0.87 -4.38
C ILE A 66 1.35 -0.15 -4.45
N LEU A 67 2.30 -0.77 -5.12
CA LEU A 67 3.62 -0.19 -5.40
C LEU A 67 3.70 0.19 -6.87
N ILE A 68 4.06 1.44 -7.15
CA ILE A 68 4.37 1.92 -8.49
C ILE A 68 5.87 2.15 -8.56
N SER A 69 6.55 1.46 -9.47
CA SER A 69 7.96 1.68 -9.75
C SER A 69 8.19 2.31 -11.13
N LYS A 70 9.22 3.16 -11.24
CA LYS A 70 9.65 3.79 -12.50
C LYS A 70 10.97 3.19 -12.96
N LYS A 71 10.97 2.49 -14.09
CA LYS A 71 12.17 1.88 -14.68
C LYS A 71 12.29 2.25 -16.15
N LYS A 72 13.43 2.83 -16.54
CA LYS A 72 13.70 3.26 -17.93
C LYS A 72 12.57 4.12 -18.52
N GLY A 73 12.03 5.06 -17.74
CA GLY A 73 10.96 5.97 -18.16
C GLY A 73 9.55 5.36 -18.21
N ARG A 74 9.37 4.07 -17.87
CA ARG A 74 8.07 3.40 -17.81
C ARG A 74 7.65 3.15 -16.37
N TYR A 75 6.34 3.13 -16.13
CA TYR A 75 5.76 2.93 -14.80
C TYR A 75 5.10 1.55 -14.71
N PHE A 76 5.34 0.88 -13.60
CA PHE A 76 4.91 -0.48 -13.36
C PHE A 76 4.20 -0.56 -12.01
N VAL A 77 2.98 -1.07 -12.03
CA VAL A 77 2.19 -1.32 -10.82
C VAL A 77 2.42 -2.76 -10.38
N HIS A 78 2.70 -2.92 -9.10
CA HIS A 78 2.81 -4.18 -8.38
C HIS A 78 1.77 -4.15 -7.28
N THR A 79 0.99 -5.22 -7.14
CA THR A 79 0.03 -5.35 -6.05
C THR A 79 0.38 -6.57 -5.20
N SER A 80 0.06 -6.53 -3.91
CA SER A 80 0.30 -7.69 -3.03
C SER A 80 -0.61 -8.87 -3.38
N GLU A 81 -1.82 -8.61 -3.90
CA GLU A 81 -2.80 -9.63 -4.30
C GLU A 81 -2.45 -10.31 -5.63
N SER A 82 -2.16 -9.51 -6.66
CA SER A 82 -1.81 -10.04 -7.97
C SER A 82 -0.31 -9.80 -8.15
N LYS A 83 0.49 -10.87 -8.19
CA LYS A 83 1.90 -10.82 -8.61
C LYS A 83 2.09 -10.29 -10.05
N THR A 84 1.04 -9.75 -10.66
CA THR A 84 0.96 -9.22 -12.00
C THR A 84 1.50 -7.79 -12.04
N ILE A 85 2.49 -7.59 -12.91
CA ILE A 85 3.04 -6.28 -13.20
C ILE A 85 2.23 -5.66 -14.33
N LYS A 86 1.55 -4.54 -14.07
CA LYS A 86 0.82 -3.77 -15.10
C LYS A 86 1.58 -2.51 -15.46
N ASN A 87 1.71 -2.21 -16.75
CA ASN A 87 2.23 -0.91 -17.20
C ASN A 87 1.11 0.13 -17.11
N ILE A 88 1.42 1.30 -16.55
CA ILE A 88 0.49 2.43 -16.47
C ILE A 88 1.10 3.70 -17.05
N LYS A 89 0.23 4.59 -17.53
CA LYS A 89 0.66 5.89 -18.04
C LYS A 89 0.61 6.92 -16.92
N ILE A 90 1.76 7.48 -16.57
CA ILE A 90 1.87 8.63 -15.67
C ILE A 90 2.52 9.77 -16.45
N LYS A 91 1.75 10.83 -16.66
CA LYS A 91 2.14 11.97 -17.51
C LYS A 91 2.82 13.09 -16.75
N SER A 92 2.62 13.16 -15.43
CA SER A 92 3.11 14.25 -14.59
C SER A 92 3.33 13.78 -13.16
N GLU A 93 3.83 14.66 -12.30
CA GLU A 93 3.91 14.43 -10.85
C GLU A 93 2.53 14.40 -10.17
N ILE A 94 1.48 14.82 -10.87
CA ILE A 94 0.10 14.67 -10.42
C ILE A 94 -0.42 13.29 -10.83
N VAL A 95 -0.85 12.53 -9.83
CA VAL A 95 -1.45 11.21 -9.94
C VAL A 95 -2.89 11.31 -9.41
N TYR A 96 -3.84 10.91 -10.23
CA TYR A 96 -5.25 10.82 -9.86
C TYR A 96 -5.52 9.41 -9.35
N VAL A 97 -6.01 9.32 -8.12
CA VAL A 97 -6.42 8.06 -7.49
C VAL A 97 -7.93 8.12 -7.27
N GLU A 98 -8.65 7.19 -7.86
CA GLU A 98 -10.07 6.99 -7.62
C GLU A 98 -10.26 5.72 -6.80
N LEU A 99 -10.97 5.86 -5.69
CA LEU A 99 -11.34 4.78 -4.79
C LEU A 99 -12.86 4.62 -4.80
N ASN A 100 -13.35 3.44 -5.14
CA ASN A 100 -14.75 3.08 -4.90
C ASN A 100 -14.80 2.24 -3.64
N PHE A 101 -15.00 2.88 -2.49
CA PHE A 101 -14.99 2.24 -1.17
C PHE A 101 -16.42 2.02 -0.70
N ASN A 102 -16.82 0.77 -0.46
CA ASN A 102 -18.19 0.42 -0.03
C ASN A 102 -19.29 1.11 -0.87
N ASN A 103 -19.13 1.06 -2.21
CA ASN A 103 -20.00 1.69 -3.21
C ASN A 103 -20.03 3.23 -3.21
N ARG A 104 -19.04 3.87 -2.57
CA ARG A 104 -18.86 5.32 -2.60
C ARG A 104 -17.59 5.67 -3.36
N LYS A 105 -17.76 6.36 -4.48
CA LYS A 105 -16.65 6.90 -5.26
C LYS A 105 -16.05 8.13 -4.56
N GLN A 106 -14.73 8.13 -4.40
CA GLN A 106 -13.93 9.21 -3.85
C GLN A 106 -12.69 9.41 -4.75
N GLU A 107 -12.38 10.66 -5.06
CA GLU A 107 -11.29 11.04 -5.96
C GLU A 107 -10.24 11.84 -5.21
N PHE A 108 -8.97 11.50 -5.43
CA PHE A 108 -7.82 12.10 -4.76
C PHE A 108 -6.79 12.53 -5.78
N ILE A 109 -6.24 13.74 -5.59
CA ILE A 109 -5.21 14.32 -6.43
C ILE A 109 -3.89 14.29 -5.65
N ILE A 110 -3.00 13.39 -6.01
CA ILE A 110 -1.74 13.17 -5.32
C ILE A 110 -0.61 13.84 -6.09
N ASN A 111 0.13 14.73 -5.43
CA ASN A 111 1.33 15.34 -6.00
C ASN A 111 2.58 14.61 -5.48
N THR A 112 3.23 13.79 -6.32
CA THR A 112 4.37 12.96 -5.93
C THR A 112 5.61 13.75 -5.50
N SER A 113 5.70 15.04 -5.83
CA SER A 113 6.78 15.91 -5.32
C SER A 113 6.72 16.14 -3.80
N ARG A 114 5.52 16.03 -3.21
CA ARG A 114 5.29 16.24 -1.76
C ARG A 114 5.63 15.00 -0.94
N GLY A 115 5.65 13.83 -1.57
CA GLY A 115 5.89 12.55 -0.91
C GLY A 115 5.51 11.38 -1.81
N ARG A 116 6.09 10.22 -1.54
CA ARG A 116 5.88 9.00 -2.32
C ARG A 116 5.17 7.89 -1.55
N TYR A 117 4.90 8.10 -0.26
CA TYR A 117 4.16 7.15 0.57
C TYR A 117 2.80 7.76 0.89
N ILE A 118 1.74 7.04 0.53
CA ILE A 118 0.35 7.44 0.70
C ILE A 118 -0.32 6.38 1.55
N VAL A 119 -1.04 6.81 2.57
CA VAL A 119 -1.83 5.93 3.42
C VAL A 119 -3.25 6.48 3.45
N PHE A 120 -4.19 5.68 2.96
CA PHE A 120 -5.61 5.99 3.05
C PHE A 120 -6.18 5.45 4.36
N ASP A 121 -6.77 6.34 5.16
CA ASP A 121 -7.37 6.03 6.45
C ASP A 121 -8.90 6.21 6.36
N ASN A 122 -9.65 5.33 7.03
CA ASN A 122 -11.10 5.48 7.19
C ASN A 122 -11.38 6.42 8.36
N VAL A 123 -11.75 7.67 8.06
CA VAL A 123 -11.89 8.72 9.08
C VAL A 123 -13.31 8.82 9.63
N ASP A 124 -14.33 8.65 8.78
CA ASP A 124 -15.74 8.85 9.15
C ASP A 124 -16.67 7.97 8.32
N ASN A 125 -17.04 6.79 8.85
CA ASN A 125 -18.14 5.94 8.36
C ASN A 125 -18.23 5.85 6.81
N GLY A 126 -17.12 5.49 6.17
CA GLY A 126 -17.05 5.36 4.71
C GLY A 126 -16.38 6.51 3.97
N LYS A 127 -16.02 7.60 4.67
CA LYS A 127 -15.16 8.64 4.12
C LYS A 127 -13.70 8.27 4.32
N LEU A 128 -12.94 8.33 3.24
CA LEU A 128 -11.49 8.14 3.25
C LEU A 128 -10.81 9.50 3.25
N ASP A 129 -9.72 9.60 4.02
CA ASP A 129 -8.74 10.67 3.88
C ASP A 129 -7.36 10.03 3.66
N TYR A 130 -6.36 10.83 3.29
CA TYR A 130 -5.02 10.32 3.10
C TYR A 130 -3.93 11.16 3.75
N ARG A 131 -2.91 10.46 4.22
CA ARG A 131 -1.63 11.06 4.63
C ARG A 131 -0.58 10.80 3.57
N GLN A 132 0.30 11.78 3.36
CA GLN A 132 1.38 11.70 2.39
C GLN A 132 2.72 12.04 3.04
N SER A 133 3.74 11.22 2.80
CA SER A 133 5.08 11.40 3.34
C SER A 133 6.19 11.13 2.31
N LYS A 134 7.34 11.78 2.50
CA LYS A 134 8.58 11.50 1.75
C LYS A 134 9.26 10.21 2.22
N ASN A 135 9.11 9.89 3.50
CA ASN A 135 9.68 8.74 4.15
C ASN A 135 8.63 7.66 4.36
N MET A 136 9.07 6.41 4.42
CA MET A 136 8.18 5.30 4.75
C MET A 136 7.50 5.59 6.09
N ILE A 137 6.18 5.47 6.10
CA ILE A 137 5.40 5.66 7.32
C ILE A 137 5.56 4.38 8.14
N ILE A 138 6.15 4.52 9.32
CA ILE A 138 6.27 3.44 10.30
C ILE A 138 4.99 3.48 11.13
N PHE A 139 4.33 2.34 11.24
CA PHE A 139 3.16 2.14 12.08
C PHE A 139 3.68 1.46 13.36
N GLU A 140 3.47 2.12 14.50
CA GLU A 140 3.78 1.60 15.84
C GLU A 140 2.56 0.97 16.47
#